data_AF-A0A8B6HJS7-F1
#
_entry.id   AF-A0A8B6HJS7-F1
#
_cell.length_a   1.000
_cell.length_b   1.000
_cell.length_c   1.000
_cell.angle_alpha   90.00
_cell.angle_beta   90.00
_cell.angle_gamma   90.00
#
_symmetry.space_group_name_H-M   'P 1'
#
loop_
_entity.id
_entity.type
_entity.pdbx_description
1 polymer ?
#
loop_
_entity_poly.entity_id
_entity_poly.type
_entity_poly.pdbx_seq_one_letter_code
_entity_poly.pdbx_strand_id
1 'polypeptide(L)'
;MKAKTFFDVDKPSEKLNIPNGTLPGINEEASDGEGDNTGFLTAVSSAVKFRKLRKRHLKNNPSIRRFERRYTELGPLLKPEQKRIDYILLYDNKYSKDEEDEVKRKHLEVKESKRERFKNAMKLEGFLLQEEIIRNNVFIKIHCPFKRLCAEAEMVKLEMPIKDCDKKEPNLGCFGQFLEKHFETDNEVDFVSAPFVMDKIQLYEGYEDPTNFFRSSVRSMLVHHILINLDIRDKSDKERKVLQIRGLPYLLMKGVFKDAFPLHEESSKSKFKEETMECFKEGRPDDEEEDLKIDPRRDLDDTWTKLYKFQPLWKIRNYFGEKIALYFAWTGMLTSSLWIPTIFGFCIFLYGLIARYA
;
A
#
# COMPACT_ATOMS: atom_id res chain seq x y z
N MET A 1 -13.76 16.35 -61.97
CA MET A 1 -14.77 16.54 -63.04
C MET A 1 -16.08 16.97 -62.38
N LYS A 2 -16.80 17.91 -63.03
CA LYS A 2 -18.06 18.60 -62.64
C LYS A 2 -19.15 17.62 -62.12
N ALA A 3 -20.05 17.97 -61.21
CA ALA A 3 -21.12 19.00 -61.26
C ALA A 3 -21.60 19.38 -59.82
N LYS A 4 -21.82 20.65 -59.43
CA LYS A 4 -23.03 21.52 -59.61
C LYS A 4 -24.31 20.82 -59.09
N THR A 5 -25.16 21.33 -58.18
CA THR A 5 -25.73 22.69 -57.92
C THR A 5 -26.56 22.62 -56.60
N PHE A 6 -26.46 23.57 -55.67
CA PHE A 6 -27.24 24.81 -55.49
C PHE A 6 -28.63 24.62 -54.82
N PHE A 7 -28.79 25.13 -53.59
CA PHE A 7 -29.88 26.06 -53.17
C PHE A 7 -29.62 26.56 -51.73
N ASP A 8 -29.30 27.86 -51.64
CA ASP A 8 -29.37 28.70 -50.43
C ASP A 8 -30.80 29.25 -50.29
N VAL A 9 -31.35 29.30 -49.07
CA VAL A 9 -32.36 30.29 -48.64
C VAL A 9 -32.22 30.55 -47.13
N ASP A 10 -31.69 31.75 -46.81
CA ASP A 10 -31.98 32.71 -45.73
C ASP A 10 -32.37 32.31 -44.27
N LYS A 11 -31.44 32.66 -43.33
CA LYS A 11 -31.51 33.42 -42.02
C LYS A 11 -32.85 33.68 -41.27
N PRO A 12 -32.86 34.16 -39.98
CA PRO A 12 -31.83 34.28 -38.93
C PRO A 12 -32.31 33.88 -37.48
N SER A 13 -31.46 34.16 -36.50
CA SER A 13 -31.52 33.98 -35.04
C SER A 13 -32.69 34.62 -34.26
N GLU A 14 -33.14 34.00 -33.16
CA GLU A 14 -33.48 34.71 -31.91
C GLU A 14 -33.56 33.82 -30.66
N LYS A 15 -33.48 34.47 -29.49
CA LYS A 15 -33.08 33.99 -28.16
C LYS A 15 -34.27 33.58 -27.24
N LEU A 16 -33.91 33.23 -25.99
CA LEU A 16 -34.69 33.17 -24.75
C LEU A 16 -35.60 31.91 -24.62
N ASN A 17 -35.84 31.30 -23.47
CA ASN A 17 -35.69 31.67 -22.06
C ASN A 17 -35.80 30.39 -21.20
N ILE A 18 -35.05 30.31 -20.11
CA ILE A 18 -35.21 29.28 -19.07
C ILE A 18 -36.00 29.91 -17.91
N PRO A 19 -37.13 29.36 -17.45
CA PRO A 19 -37.74 29.78 -16.20
C PRO A 19 -37.25 28.93 -15.02
N ASN A 20 -36.95 29.65 -13.93
CA ASN A 20 -36.70 29.15 -12.58
C ASN A 20 -37.99 28.77 -11.85
N GLY A 21 -37.85 27.92 -10.84
CA GLY A 21 -38.81 27.72 -9.74
C GLY A 21 -39.17 26.24 -9.54
N THR A 22 -39.46 25.71 -8.36
CA THR A 22 -39.44 26.14 -6.96
C THR A 22 -39.63 24.84 -6.16
N LEU A 23 -38.97 24.70 -5.01
CA LEU A 23 -39.17 23.56 -4.09
C LEU A 23 -40.56 23.64 -3.42
N PRO A 24 -41.33 22.54 -3.30
CA PRO A 24 -42.46 22.50 -2.39
C PRO A 24 -42.11 21.80 -1.08
N GLY A 25 -42.64 22.37 -0.01
CA GLY A 25 -42.52 21.92 1.37
C GLY A 25 -43.53 20.83 1.75
N ILE A 26 -43.44 20.50 3.04
CA ILE A 26 -44.11 19.43 3.78
C ILE A 26 -45.52 19.88 4.18
N ASN A 27 -46.52 18.99 4.09
CA ASN A 27 -47.74 18.99 4.90
C ASN A 27 -48.12 17.54 5.23
N GLU A 28 -48.49 17.29 6.49
CA GLU A 28 -49.10 16.06 7.00
C GLU A 28 -50.60 16.06 6.77
N GLU A 29 -51.19 14.91 6.42
CA GLU A 29 -52.53 14.46 6.84
C GLU A 29 -52.70 12.96 6.53
N ALA A 30 -53.46 12.25 7.36
CA ALA A 30 -53.61 10.79 7.38
C ALA A 30 -54.94 10.33 6.76
N SER A 31 -54.96 9.19 6.04
CA SER A 31 -56.07 8.22 6.03
C SER A 31 -55.72 6.93 5.27
N ASP A 32 -56.40 5.84 5.66
CA ASP A 32 -56.27 4.44 5.25
C ASP A 32 -56.51 4.13 3.75
N GLY A 33 -56.01 2.97 3.28
CA GLY A 33 -56.56 2.26 2.11
C GLY A 33 -55.55 1.66 1.11
N GLU A 34 -55.18 0.41 1.34
CA GLU A 34 -55.11 -0.71 0.37
C GLU A 34 -54.50 -0.53 -1.05
N GLY A 35 -53.37 -1.22 -1.28
CA GLY A 35 -53.03 -1.93 -2.53
C GLY A 35 -52.57 -1.14 -3.77
N ASP A 36 -51.27 -1.26 -4.14
CA ASP A 36 -50.86 -1.66 -5.51
C ASP A 36 -49.33 -1.81 -5.69
N ASN A 37 -48.91 -3.03 -6.06
CA ASN A 37 -47.51 -3.48 -6.22
C ASN A 37 -46.84 -3.09 -7.55
N THR A 38 -47.29 -2.03 -8.21
CA THR A 38 -46.82 -1.66 -9.56
C THR A 38 -45.66 -0.66 -9.57
N GLY A 39 -45.44 0.09 -8.47
CA GLY A 39 -44.30 0.99 -8.31
C GLY A 39 -42.97 0.29 -7.97
N PHE A 40 -43.04 -0.85 -7.27
CA PHE A 40 -41.86 -1.54 -6.73
C PHE A 40 -41.03 -2.26 -7.80
N LEU A 41 -41.69 -2.87 -8.79
CA LEU A 41 -41.01 -3.53 -9.90
C LEU A 41 -40.29 -2.54 -10.83
N THR A 42 -40.83 -1.32 -10.96
CA THR A 42 -40.26 -0.26 -11.80
C THR A 42 -39.00 0.37 -11.16
N ALA A 43 -38.99 0.49 -9.83
CA ALA A 43 -37.83 0.96 -9.06
C ALA A 43 -36.70 -0.10 -8.93
N VAL A 44 -37.06 -1.38 -8.84
CA VAL A 44 -36.08 -2.49 -8.85
C VAL A 44 -35.45 -2.66 -10.24
N SER A 45 -36.23 -2.51 -11.31
CA SER A 45 -35.74 -2.50 -12.70
C SER A 45 -34.79 -1.34 -12.99
N SER A 46 -35.08 -0.14 -12.47
CA SER A 46 -34.21 1.03 -12.61
C SER A 46 -32.90 0.86 -11.82
N ALA A 47 -32.94 0.31 -10.60
CA ALA A 47 -31.74 0.05 -9.79
C ALA A 47 -30.81 -1.03 -10.42
N VAL A 48 -31.37 -2.06 -11.05
CA VAL A 48 -30.59 -3.06 -11.81
C VAL A 48 -29.99 -2.44 -13.09
N LYS A 49 -30.71 -1.53 -13.76
CA LYS A 49 -30.17 -0.71 -14.86
C LYS A 49 -29.00 0.17 -14.39
N PHE A 50 -29.11 0.85 -13.25
CA PHE A 50 -28.04 1.68 -12.66
C PHE A 50 -26.80 0.84 -12.28
N ARG A 51 -26.96 -0.42 -11.88
CA ARG A 51 -25.84 -1.32 -11.53
C ARG A 51 -25.12 -1.88 -12.76
N LYS A 52 -25.86 -2.21 -13.83
CA LYS A 52 -25.27 -2.48 -15.16
C LYS A 52 -24.57 -1.24 -15.71
N LEU A 53 -25.13 -0.06 -15.48
CA LEU A 53 -24.51 1.23 -15.84
C LEU A 53 -23.22 1.49 -15.03
N ARG A 54 -23.13 1.16 -13.74
CA ARG A 54 -21.90 1.36 -12.93
C ARG A 54 -20.77 0.38 -13.30
N LYS A 55 -21.08 -0.90 -13.58
CA LYS A 55 -20.10 -1.84 -14.16
C LYS A 55 -19.70 -1.45 -15.59
N ARG A 56 -20.63 -0.89 -16.39
CA ARG A 56 -20.31 -0.30 -17.71
C ARG A 56 -19.56 1.03 -17.60
N HIS A 57 -19.78 1.83 -16.56
CA HIS A 57 -19.11 3.12 -16.32
C HIS A 57 -17.68 2.94 -15.86
N LEU A 58 -17.37 1.93 -15.03
CA LEU A 58 -15.97 1.58 -14.74
C LEU A 58 -15.27 1.01 -15.98
N LYS A 59 -15.97 0.21 -16.81
CA LYS A 59 -15.42 -0.31 -18.09
C LYS A 59 -15.30 0.74 -19.20
N ASN A 60 -15.99 1.87 -19.04
CA ASN A 60 -15.99 3.03 -19.94
C ASN A 60 -15.37 4.29 -19.30
N ASN A 61 -14.73 4.18 -18.13
CA ASN A 61 -14.04 5.32 -17.55
C ASN A 61 -12.79 5.57 -18.40
N PRO A 62 -12.68 6.74 -19.08
CA PRO A 62 -11.56 7.01 -19.97
C PRO A 62 -10.20 6.97 -19.25
N SER A 63 -10.15 7.19 -17.92
CA SER A 63 -8.91 7.06 -17.15
C SER A 63 -8.47 5.60 -16.96
N ILE A 64 -9.39 4.69 -16.60
CA ILE A 64 -9.09 3.27 -16.43
C ILE A 64 -8.66 2.65 -17.76
N ARG A 65 -9.32 3.02 -18.86
CA ARG A 65 -8.91 2.58 -20.21
C ARG A 65 -7.52 3.09 -20.60
N ARG A 66 -7.18 4.33 -20.22
CA ARG A 66 -5.84 4.89 -20.45
C ARG A 66 -4.79 4.15 -19.65
N PHE A 67 -5.05 3.91 -18.37
CA PHE A 67 -4.20 3.11 -17.50
C PHE A 67 -3.93 1.72 -18.11
N GLU A 68 -4.98 1.00 -18.49
CA GLU A 68 -4.84 -0.35 -19.06
C GLU A 68 -4.09 -0.35 -20.38
N ARG A 69 -4.42 0.59 -21.28
CA ARG A 69 -3.74 0.73 -22.57
C ARG A 69 -2.25 0.97 -22.39
N ARG A 70 -1.89 1.92 -21.54
CA ARG A 70 -0.50 2.30 -21.31
C ARG A 70 0.29 1.19 -20.63
N TYR A 71 -0.31 0.49 -19.66
CA TYR A 71 0.33 -0.68 -19.05
C TYR A 71 0.59 -1.78 -20.08
N THR A 72 -0.37 -2.05 -20.97
CA THR A 72 -0.19 -3.04 -22.05
C THR A 72 0.88 -2.61 -23.06
N GLU A 73 0.96 -1.32 -23.41
CA GLU A 73 2.01 -0.76 -24.27
C GLU A 73 3.40 -0.85 -23.63
N LEU A 74 3.49 -0.69 -22.30
CA LEU A 74 4.75 -0.75 -21.55
C LEU A 74 5.23 -2.19 -21.31
N GLY A 75 4.30 -3.16 -21.26
CA GLY A 75 4.58 -4.57 -21.00
C GLY A 75 5.85 -5.14 -21.66
N PRO A 76 6.05 -5.01 -22.99
CA PRO A 76 7.25 -5.53 -23.66
C PRO A 76 8.56 -4.80 -23.32
N LEU A 77 8.50 -3.60 -22.75
CA LEU A 77 9.68 -2.82 -22.36
C LEU A 77 10.15 -3.11 -20.93
N LEU A 78 9.29 -3.73 -20.11
CA LEU A 78 9.60 -4.03 -18.72
C LEU A 78 10.38 -5.33 -18.58
N LYS A 79 11.29 -5.38 -17.61
CA LYS A 79 11.87 -6.65 -17.15
C LYS A 79 10.77 -7.54 -16.54
N PRO A 80 10.88 -8.87 -16.63
CA PRO A 80 9.90 -9.77 -16.04
C PRO A 80 9.82 -9.57 -14.52
N GLU A 81 8.59 -9.45 -14.00
CA GLU A 81 8.36 -9.32 -12.56
C GLU A 81 8.70 -10.63 -11.84
N GLN A 82 9.63 -10.57 -10.89
CA GLN A 82 9.92 -11.66 -9.96
C GLN A 82 8.83 -11.72 -8.88
N LYS A 83 8.32 -12.92 -8.63
CA LYS A 83 7.30 -13.16 -7.61
C LYS A 83 7.92 -13.05 -6.22
N ARG A 84 7.50 -12.06 -5.45
CA ARG A 84 7.86 -11.89 -4.04
C ARG A 84 6.65 -11.96 -3.12
N ILE A 85 6.84 -12.42 -1.89
CA ILE A 85 5.77 -12.48 -0.88
C ILE A 85 5.66 -11.09 -0.23
N ASP A 86 4.51 -10.45 -0.39
CA ASP A 86 4.29 -9.10 0.13
C ASP A 86 3.61 -9.10 1.50
N TYR A 87 2.76 -10.10 1.73
CA TYR A 87 1.93 -10.15 2.93
C TYR A 87 1.60 -11.59 3.29
N ILE A 88 1.46 -11.88 4.58
CA ILE A 88 1.00 -13.17 5.10
C ILE A 88 -0.29 -12.97 5.88
N LEU A 89 -1.24 -13.88 5.68
CA LEU A 89 -2.37 -14.08 6.59
C LEU A 89 -2.25 -15.40 7.31
N LEU A 90 -2.51 -15.39 8.61
CA LEU A 90 -2.45 -16.55 9.48
C LEU A 90 -3.84 -16.90 10.00
N TYR A 91 -4.22 -18.17 9.94
CA TYR A 91 -5.41 -18.67 10.62
C TYR A 91 -5.22 -20.11 11.09
N ASP A 92 -6.01 -20.54 12.08
CA ASP A 92 -5.92 -21.91 12.61
C ASP A 92 -6.52 -22.92 11.62
N ASN A 93 -5.88 -24.07 11.46
CA ASN A 93 -6.32 -25.17 10.60
C ASN A 93 -7.47 -25.96 11.25
N LYS A 94 -8.55 -25.26 11.61
CA LYS A 94 -9.79 -25.83 12.16
C LYS A 94 -10.90 -25.65 11.14
N TYR A 95 -11.52 -26.76 10.77
CA TYR A 95 -12.64 -26.77 9.86
C TYR A 95 -13.95 -27.12 10.55
N SER A 96 -15.04 -26.58 10.02
CA SER A 96 -16.40 -26.88 10.48
C SER A 96 -16.74 -28.38 10.44
N LYS A 97 -16.09 -29.14 9.56
CA LYS A 97 -16.31 -30.59 9.38
C LYS A 97 -15.72 -31.43 10.50
N ASP A 98 -14.70 -30.93 11.18
CA ASP A 98 -13.93 -31.70 12.17
C ASP A 98 -14.46 -31.48 13.61
N GLU A 99 -15.49 -30.65 13.77
CA GLU A 99 -16.00 -30.22 15.08
C GLU A 99 -17.40 -30.80 15.36
N GLU A 100 -17.49 -31.58 16.43
CA GLU A 100 -18.72 -32.28 16.85
C GLU A 100 -19.74 -31.33 17.49
N ASP A 101 -19.26 -30.28 18.17
CA ASP A 101 -20.11 -29.30 18.83
C ASP A 101 -20.88 -28.43 17.82
N GLU A 102 -22.22 -28.54 17.77
CA GLU A 102 -23.05 -27.82 16.80
C GLU A 102 -22.86 -26.29 16.85
N VAL A 103 -22.74 -25.72 18.04
CA VAL A 103 -22.57 -24.27 18.22
C VAL A 103 -21.22 -23.81 17.67
N LYS A 104 -20.14 -24.55 17.96
CA LYS A 104 -18.79 -24.23 17.47
C LYS A 104 -18.71 -24.43 15.95
N ARG A 105 -19.32 -25.50 15.44
CA ARG A 105 -19.44 -25.79 14.01
C ARG A 105 -20.09 -24.64 13.25
N LYS A 106 -21.24 -24.14 13.69
CA LYS A 106 -21.91 -22.97 13.09
C LYS A 106 -21.03 -21.72 13.13
N HIS A 107 -20.31 -21.50 14.24
CA HIS A 107 -19.40 -20.36 14.35
C HIS A 107 -18.21 -20.45 13.38
N LEU A 108 -17.64 -21.64 13.22
CA LEU A 108 -16.55 -21.91 12.28
C LEU A 108 -16.99 -21.78 10.83
N GLU A 109 -18.19 -22.26 10.49
CA GLU A 109 -18.78 -22.12 9.15
C GLU A 109 -18.93 -20.64 8.75
N VAL A 110 -19.38 -19.78 9.67
CA VAL A 110 -19.43 -18.33 9.41
C VAL A 110 -18.04 -17.74 9.17
N LYS A 111 -17.02 -18.21 9.91
CA LYS A 111 -15.62 -17.78 9.68
C LYS A 111 -15.10 -18.27 8.33
N GLU A 112 -15.37 -19.50 7.95
CA GLU A 112 -15.00 -20.09 6.65
C GLU A 112 -15.62 -19.29 5.50
N SER A 113 -16.93 -19.04 5.54
CA SER A 113 -17.62 -18.25 4.52
C SER A 113 -17.01 -16.85 4.36
N LYS A 114 -16.66 -16.19 5.48
CA LYS A 114 -15.97 -14.89 5.45
C LYS A 114 -14.55 -14.98 4.86
N ARG A 115 -13.79 -16.04 5.17
CA ARG A 115 -12.46 -16.30 4.58
C ARG A 115 -12.55 -16.46 3.08
N GLU A 116 -13.46 -17.30 2.60
CA GLU A 116 -13.63 -17.56 1.17
C GLU A 116 -14.03 -16.29 0.40
N ARG A 117 -14.96 -15.50 0.95
CA ARG A 117 -15.35 -14.21 0.37
C ARG A 117 -14.15 -13.27 0.24
N PHE A 118 -13.30 -13.20 1.26
CA PHE A 118 -12.10 -12.36 1.22
C PHE A 118 -11.07 -12.87 0.22
N LYS A 119 -10.80 -14.18 0.18
CA LYS A 119 -9.94 -14.81 -0.83
C LYS A 119 -10.45 -14.54 -2.26
N ASN A 120 -11.76 -14.64 -2.47
CA ASN A 120 -12.38 -14.35 -3.77
C ASN A 120 -12.27 -12.87 -4.13
N ALA A 121 -12.48 -11.95 -3.18
CA ALA A 121 -12.30 -10.52 -3.40
C ALA A 121 -10.84 -10.18 -3.79
N MET A 122 -9.85 -10.80 -3.14
CA MET A 122 -8.44 -10.66 -3.53
C MET A 122 -8.16 -11.18 -4.93
N LYS A 123 -8.67 -12.37 -5.29
CA LYS A 123 -8.51 -12.92 -6.63
C LYS A 123 -9.12 -12.00 -7.70
N LEU A 124 -10.24 -11.35 -7.41
CA LEU A 124 -10.88 -10.36 -8.30
C LEU A 124 -10.04 -9.10 -8.51
N GLU A 125 -9.30 -8.65 -7.49
CA GLU A 125 -8.33 -7.54 -7.60
C GLU A 125 -7.00 -7.96 -8.26
N GLY A 126 -6.80 -9.25 -8.53
CA GLY A 126 -5.65 -9.80 -9.25
C GLY A 126 -4.51 -10.31 -8.37
N PHE A 127 -4.72 -10.47 -7.06
CA PHE A 127 -3.70 -11.06 -6.18
C PHE A 127 -3.46 -12.55 -6.48
N LEU A 128 -2.21 -12.97 -6.37
CA LEU A 128 -1.83 -14.37 -6.36
C LEU A 128 -1.75 -14.85 -4.91
N LEU A 129 -2.45 -15.93 -4.60
CA LEU A 129 -2.53 -16.51 -3.25
C LEU A 129 -1.93 -17.91 -3.28
N GLN A 130 -1.03 -18.18 -2.33
CA GLN A 130 -0.49 -19.51 -2.07
C GLN A 130 -0.77 -19.89 -0.62
N GLU A 131 -1.28 -21.10 -0.39
CA GLU A 131 -1.62 -21.58 0.94
C GLU A 131 -0.63 -22.65 1.36
N GLU A 132 -0.07 -22.52 2.55
CA GLU A 132 0.85 -23.46 3.15
C GLU A 132 0.38 -23.82 4.55
N ILE A 133 0.30 -25.12 4.84
CA ILE A 133 -0.14 -25.62 6.14
C ILE A 133 1.10 -26.02 6.91
N ILE A 134 1.34 -25.34 8.04
CA ILE A 134 2.47 -25.64 8.93
C ILE A 134 1.89 -25.95 10.31
N ARG A 135 2.05 -27.22 10.72
CA ARG A 135 1.50 -27.76 11.97
C ARG A 135 -0.03 -27.59 12.03
N ASN A 136 -0.52 -26.73 12.94
CA ASN A 136 -1.94 -26.45 13.15
C ASN A 136 -2.36 -25.09 12.56
N ASN A 137 -1.48 -24.43 11.82
CA ASN A 137 -1.70 -23.10 11.28
C ASN A 137 -1.67 -23.14 9.75
N VAL A 138 -2.53 -22.35 9.12
CA VAL A 138 -2.51 -22.12 7.68
C VAL A 138 -1.99 -20.73 7.41
N PHE A 139 -0.97 -20.66 6.57
CA PHE A 139 -0.31 -19.44 6.11
C PHE A 139 -0.75 -19.17 4.67
N ILE A 140 -1.38 -18.02 4.43
CA ILE A 140 -1.68 -17.54 3.09
C ILE A 140 -0.59 -16.54 2.71
N LYS A 141 0.27 -16.92 1.77
CA LYS A 141 1.25 -16.03 1.14
C LYS A 141 0.53 -15.24 0.05
N ILE A 142 0.62 -13.92 0.13
CA ILE A 142 0.00 -12.99 -0.81
C ILE A 142 1.08 -12.35 -1.67
N HIS A 143 0.88 -12.39 -2.98
CA HIS A 143 1.68 -11.66 -3.95
C HIS A 143 0.78 -10.70 -4.73
N CYS A 144 1.16 -9.42 -4.77
CA CYS A 144 0.45 -8.38 -5.50
C CYS A 144 1.13 -8.11 -6.85
N PRO A 145 0.43 -8.21 -7.99
CA PRO A 145 1.05 -7.90 -9.28
C PRO A 145 1.37 -6.40 -9.40
N PHE A 146 2.44 -6.07 -10.13
CA PHE A 146 2.87 -4.69 -10.36
C PHE A 146 1.76 -3.78 -10.90
N LYS A 147 0.90 -4.30 -11.78
CA LYS A 147 -0.28 -3.57 -12.30
C LYS A 147 -1.18 -3.03 -11.20
N ARG A 148 -1.51 -3.86 -10.20
CA ARG A 148 -2.43 -3.47 -9.11
C ARG A 148 -1.76 -2.46 -8.17
N LEU A 149 -0.46 -2.61 -7.95
CA LEU A 149 0.33 -1.65 -7.17
C LEU A 149 0.38 -0.27 -7.82
N CYS A 150 0.59 -0.19 -9.13
CA CYS A 150 0.58 1.08 -9.86
C CYS A 150 -0.79 1.78 -9.74
N ALA A 151 -1.89 1.03 -9.87
CA ALA A 151 -3.23 1.57 -9.72
C ALA A 151 -3.46 2.12 -8.30
N GLU A 152 -2.97 1.42 -7.28
CA GLU A 152 -3.07 1.89 -5.90
C GLU A 152 -2.20 3.11 -5.63
N ALA A 153 -0.96 3.12 -6.13
CA ALA A 153 -0.03 4.23 -6.01
C ALA A 153 -0.59 5.52 -6.63
N GLU A 154 -1.26 5.42 -7.79
CA GLU A 154 -1.92 6.56 -8.43
C GLU A 154 -3.13 7.04 -7.62
N MET A 155 -3.92 6.13 -7.03
CA MET A 155 -5.04 6.50 -6.16
C MET A 155 -4.59 7.23 -4.89
N VAL A 156 -3.49 6.77 -4.28
CA VAL A 156 -2.90 7.37 -3.08
C VAL A 156 -2.08 8.63 -3.41
N LYS A 157 -1.79 8.89 -4.70
CA LYS A 157 -0.90 9.95 -5.17
C LYS A 157 0.49 9.86 -4.53
N LEU A 158 1.07 8.67 -4.59
CA LEU A 158 2.39 8.40 -4.03
C LEU A 158 3.45 9.30 -4.70
N GLU A 159 4.23 10.02 -3.91
CA GLU A 159 5.35 10.83 -4.41
C GLU A 159 6.51 9.92 -4.83
N MET A 160 6.95 10.05 -6.08
CA MET A 160 8.00 9.23 -6.69
C MET A 160 9.12 10.12 -7.26
N PRO A 161 10.38 9.68 -7.21
CA PRO A 161 11.51 10.43 -7.75
C PRO A 161 11.42 10.57 -9.28
N ILE A 162 11.66 11.78 -9.78
CA ILE A 162 11.72 12.08 -11.21
C ILE A 162 13.15 11.85 -11.70
N LYS A 163 13.27 11.25 -12.89
CA LYS A 163 14.54 11.02 -13.57
C LYS A 163 15.27 12.33 -13.87
N ASP A 164 16.61 12.32 -13.72
CA ASP A 164 17.53 13.40 -14.12
C ASP A 164 17.28 14.77 -13.43
N CYS A 165 16.68 14.77 -12.23
CA CYS A 165 16.39 15.97 -11.44
C CYS A 165 17.06 15.92 -10.07
N ASP A 166 18.39 16.08 -10.03
CA ASP A 166 19.16 16.11 -8.79
C ASP A 166 19.04 17.49 -8.12
N LYS A 167 18.76 17.52 -6.82
CA LYS A 167 18.97 18.74 -6.05
C LYS A 167 20.47 19.01 -5.97
N LYS A 168 20.89 20.16 -6.49
CA LYS A 168 22.27 20.64 -6.28
C LYS A 168 22.50 20.81 -4.79
N GLU A 169 23.57 20.21 -4.28
CA GLU A 169 24.01 20.45 -2.91
C GLU A 169 24.23 21.96 -2.70
N PRO A 170 23.73 22.55 -1.61
CA PRO A 170 24.02 23.93 -1.31
C PRO A 170 25.53 24.10 -1.10
N ASN A 171 26.14 25.14 -1.68
CA ASN A 171 27.53 25.49 -1.41
C ASN A 171 27.67 25.96 0.04
N LEU A 172 27.91 25.03 0.98
CA LEU A 172 28.20 25.35 2.37
C LEU A 172 29.65 25.81 2.53
N GLY A 173 29.87 26.90 3.28
CA GLY A 173 31.21 27.38 3.64
C GLY A 173 31.97 26.41 4.54
N CYS A 174 33.21 26.76 4.91
CA CYS A 174 34.13 25.89 5.67
C CYS A 174 33.58 25.37 7.03
N PHE A 175 32.76 26.15 7.73
CA PHE A 175 32.09 25.70 8.96
C PHE A 175 30.95 24.71 8.68
N GLY A 176 30.25 24.90 7.55
CA GLY A 176 29.19 24.01 7.10
C GLY A 176 29.73 22.64 6.68
N GLN A 177 30.86 22.60 5.96
CA GLN A 177 31.54 21.34 5.60
C GLN A 177 32.05 20.55 6.80
N PHE A 178 32.50 21.21 7.87
CA PHE A 178 32.91 20.53 9.10
C PHE A 178 31.71 19.90 9.82
N LEU A 179 30.60 20.63 9.91
CA LEU A 179 29.35 20.11 10.46
C LEU A 179 28.79 18.97 9.61
N GLU A 180 28.74 19.13 8.29
CA GLU A 180 28.22 18.12 7.37
C GLU A 180 29.01 16.82 7.45
N LYS A 181 30.34 16.88 7.45
CA LYS A 181 31.21 15.70 7.60
C LYS A 181 31.04 14.97 8.95
N HIS A 182 30.67 15.69 10.00
CA HIS A 182 30.46 15.12 11.33
C HIS A 182 29.02 14.70 11.59
N PHE A 183 28.02 15.28 10.92
CA PHE A 183 26.59 14.98 11.08
C PHE A 183 25.99 14.20 9.90
N GLU A 184 26.78 13.83 8.90
CA GLU A 184 26.33 13.08 7.73
C GLU A 184 25.77 11.72 8.14
N THR A 185 24.53 11.48 7.71
CA THR A 185 23.68 10.42 8.23
C THR A 185 23.52 9.28 7.21
N ASP A 186 23.49 9.58 5.91
CA ASP A 186 23.73 8.70 4.74
C ASP A 186 23.54 9.54 3.45
N ASN A 187 24.42 9.39 2.46
CA ASN A 187 24.45 10.20 1.22
C ASN A 187 23.61 9.56 0.14
N GLU A 188 22.31 9.77 0.22
CA GLU A 188 21.37 9.39 -0.82
C GLU A 188 20.91 10.65 -1.53
N VAL A 189 21.08 10.68 -2.86
CA VAL A 189 20.79 11.87 -3.66
C VAL A 189 19.33 12.24 -3.50
N ASP A 190 19.12 13.50 -3.17
CA ASP A 190 17.84 14.02 -2.77
C ASP A 190 17.04 14.39 -4.04
N PHE A 191 16.27 13.43 -4.57
CA PHE A 191 15.53 13.63 -5.83
C PHE A 191 14.39 14.64 -5.70
N VAL A 192 14.07 15.31 -6.81
CA VAL A 192 12.77 15.99 -6.96
C VAL A 192 11.69 14.93 -7.12
N SER A 193 10.68 14.96 -6.25
CA SER A 193 9.54 14.03 -6.31
C SER A 193 8.31 14.67 -6.97
N ALA A 194 7.49 13.84 -7.60
CA ALA A 194 6.16 14.20 -8.06
C ALA A 194 5.15 13.08 -7.81
N PRO A 195 3.84 13.39 -7.70
CA PRO A 195 2.81 12.38 -7.49
C PRO A 195 2.77 11.42 -8.68
N PHE A 196 2.67 10.13 -8.37
CA PHE A 196 2.72 9.05 -9.35
C PHE A 196 1.49 9.06 -10.26
N VAL A 197 1.76 9.01 -11.56
CA VAL A 197 0.74 8.88 -12.61
C VAL A 197 1.21 7.83 -13.61
N MET A 198 0.44 6.76 -13.80
CA MET A 198 0.78 5.68 -14.72
C MET A 198 0.96 6.19 -16.16
N ASP A 199 0.17 7.19 -16.55
CA ASP A 199 0.25 7.80 -17.88
C ASP A 199 1.65 8.37 -18.19
N LYS A 200 2.47 8.70 -17.19
CA LYS A 200 3.79 9.31 -17.36
C LYS A 200 4.91 8.50 -16.70
N ILE A 201 4.73 7.18 -16.62
CA ILE A 201 5.64 6.28 -15.90
C ILE A 201 7.12 6.43 -16.28
N GLN A 202 7.41 6.74 -17.55
CA GLN A 202 8.77 6.96 -18.09
C GLN A 202 9.52 8.15 -17.45
N LEU A 203 8.80 9.06 -16.77
CA LEU A 203 9.43 10.20 -16.08
C LEU A 203 10.03 9.81 -14.74
N TYR A 204 9.63 8.69 -14.16
CA TYR A 204 10.11 8.26 -12.85
C TYR A 204 11.35 7.38 -12.99
N GLU A 205 12.21 7.44 -11.98
CA GLU A 205 13.41 6.61 -11.91
C GLU A 205 13.07 5.13 -11.72
N GLY A 206 13.86 4.23 -12.31
CA GLY A 206 13.74 2.78 -12.09
C GLY A 206 12.50 2.14 -12.70
N TYR A 207 11.78 2.82 -13.61
CA TYR A 207 10.52 2.34 -14.18
C TYR A 207 10.64 1.03 -14.99
N GLU A 208 11.85 0.68 -15.44
CA GLU A 208 12.14 -0.50 -16.24
C GLU A 208 12.05 -1.82 -15.44
N ASP A 209 12.18 -1.72 -14.11
CA ASP A 209 12.28 -2.85 -13.19
C ASP A 209 11.08 -2.92 -12.24
N PRO A 210 10.01 -3.67 -12.58
CA PRO A 210 8.80 -3.78 -11.76
C PRO A 210 9.05 -4.31 -10.34
N THR A 211 10.10 -5.11 -10.17
CA THR A 211 10.50 -5.71 -8.90
C THR A 211 11.00 -4.66 -7.91
N ASN A 212 11.88 -3.78 -8.36
CA ASN A 212 12.59 -2.82 -7.51
C ASN A 212 12.04 -1.39 -7.61
N PHE A 213 11.14 -1.11 -8.56
CA PHE A 213 10.49 0.20 -8.71
C PHE A 213 9.81 0.66 -7.42
N PHE A 214 9.05 -0.22 -6.77
CA PHE A 214 8.50 0.04 -5.45
C PHE A 214 9.42 -0.52 -4.37
N ARG A 215 9.93 0.38 -3.53
CA ARG A 215 10.66 0.05 -2.29
C ARG A 215 9.84 -0.95 -1.45
N SER A 216 10.51 -1.88 -0.77
CA SER A 216 9.85 -2.96 -0.01
C SER A 216 8.84 -2.44 1.03
N SER A 217 9.17 -1.35 1.73
CA SER A 217 8.28 -0.65 2.67
C SER A 217 7.01 -0.10 2.00
N VAL A 218 7.18 0.65 0.90
CA VAL A 218 6.09 1.24 0.11
C VAL A 218 5.19 0.16 -0.45
N ARG A 219 5.76 -0.93 -0.99
CA ARG A 219 4.95 -2.03 -1.52
C ARG A 219 4.13 -2.70 -0.41
N SER A 220 4.73 -2.96 0.75
CA SER A 220 4.02 -3.50 1.92
C SER A 220 2.87 -2.57 2.35
N MET A 221 3.11 -1.26 2.36
CA MET A 221 2.10 -0.24 2.65
C MET A 221 0.95 -0.27 1.62
N LEU A 222 1.25 -0.29 0.32
CA LEU A 222 0.24 -0.34 -0.74
C LEU A 222 -0.61 -1.61 -0.64
N VAL A 223 0.02 -2.77 -0.45
CA VAL A 223 -0.69 -4.03 -0.27
C VAL A 223 -1.58 -3.99 0.97
N HIS A 224 -1.06 -3.52 2.10
CA HIS A 224 -1.84 -3.37 3.32
C HIS A 224 -3.04 -2.41 3.12
N HIS A 225 -2.84 -1.30 2.41
CA HIS A 225 -3.90 -0.35 2.09
C HIS A 225 -5.01 -0.98 1.23
N ILE A 226 -4.65 -1.78 0.23
CA ILE A 226 -5.62 -2.54 -0.57
C ILE A 226 -6.40 -3.49 0.35
N LEU A 227 -5.71 -4.26 1.20
CA LEU A 227 -6.33 -5.25 2.09
C LEU A 227 -7.30 -4.62 3.10
N ILE A 228 -7.02 -3.41 3.59
CA ILE A 228 -7.94 -2.64 4.46
C ILE A 228 -9.18 -2.19 3.69
N ASN A 229 -9.02 -1.78 2.44
CA ASN A 229 -10.10 -1.17 1.66
C ASN A 229 -10.96 -2.18 0.88
N LEU A 230 -10.59 -3.46 0.87
CA LEU A 230 -11.37 -4.53 0.23
C LEU A 230 -12.80 -4.61 0.79
N ASP A 231 -13.78 -4.65 -0.12
CA ASP A 231 -15.20 -4.78 0.24
C ASP A 231 -15.60 -6.25 0.39
N ILE A 232 -15.88 -6.66 1.63
CA ILE A 232 -16.25 -8.04 2.01
C ILE A 232 -17.76 -8.17 2.27
N ARG A 233 -18.52 -7.06 2.15
CA ARG A 233 -19.93 -7.02 2.55
C ARG A 233 -20.80 -7.89 1.66
N ASP A 234 -21.68 -8.67 2.31
CA ASP A 234 -22.75 -9.40 1.61
C ASP A 234 -23.83 -8.46 1.07
N LYS A 235 -24.75 -8.99 0.25
CA LYS A 235 -25.94 -8.26 -0.20
C LYS A 235 -26.78 -7.77 0.98
N SER A 236 -26.97 -8.63 1.99
CA SER A 236 -27.66 -8.29 3.24
C SER A 236 -26.93 -7.20 4.04
N ASP A 237 -25.60 -7.27 4.14
CA ASP A 237 -24.80 -6.27 4.85
C ASP A 237 -24.81 -4.91 4.15
N LYS A 238 -24.89 -4.92 2.82
CA LYS A 238 -25.02 -3.71 1.98
C LYS A 238 -26.36 -3.00 2.21
N GLU A 239 -27.43 -3.76 2.39
CA GLU A 239 -28.76 -3.23 2.69
C GLU A 239 -28.82 -2.61 4.09
N ARG A 240 -28.15 -3.22 5.06
CA ARG A 240 -28.06 -2.69 6.44
C ARG A 240 -27.15 -1.46 6.60
N LYS A 241 -26.51 -0.99 5.52
CA LYS A 241 -25.56 0.16 5.50
C LYS A 241 -24.49 0.12 6.60
N VAL A 242 -24.07 -1.06 7.06
CA VAL A 242 -23.06 -1.16 8.12
C VAL A 242 -21.69 -0.77 7.55
N LEU A 243 -21.26 0.47 7.82
CA LEU A 243 -20.00 1.02 7.29
C LEU A 243 -18.76 0.36 7.90
N GLN A 244 -18.89 -0.25 9.08
CA GLN A 244 -17.79 -0.83 9.86
C GLN A 244 -17.33 -2.23 9.39
N ILE A 245 -18.05 -2.87 8.46
CA ILE A 245 -17.67 -4.18 7.90
C ILE A 245 -16.77 -3.94 6.69
N ARG A 246 -15.49 -3.61 6.91
CA ARG A 246 -14.53 -3.43 5.81
C ARG A 246 -13.20 -4.12 6.06
N GLY A 247 -12.73 -4.77 5.00
CA GLY A 247 -11.38 -5.28 4.83
C GLY A 247 -10.83 -6.17 5.94
N LEU A 248 -9.50 -6.17 5.97
CA LEU A 248 -8.68 -6.97 6.87
C LEU A 248 -8.90 -6.66 8.37
N PRO A 249 -8.99 -5.39 8.84
CA PRO A 249 -9.14 -5.09 10.27
C PRO A 249 -10.41 -5.71 10.88
N TYR A 250 -11.51 -5.70 10.13
CA TYR A 250 -12.77 -6.31 10.57
C TYR A 250 -12.64 -7.83 10.74
N LEU A 251 -11.90 -8.50 9.84
CA LEU A 251 -11.70 -9.94 9.89
C LEU A 251 -10.81 -10.37 11.05
N LEU A 252 -9.77 -9.58 11.36
CA LEU A 252 -8.92 -9.77 12.53
C LEU A 252 -9.73 -9.60 13.82
N MET A 253 -10.52 -8.53 13.92
CA MET A 253 -11.40 -8.30 15.09
C MET A 253 -12.42 -9.43 15.29
N LYS A 254 -12.93 -10.04 14.21
CA LYS A 254 -13.84 -11.18 14.29
C LYS A 254 -13.13 -12.53 14.51
N GLY A 255 -11.81 -12.55 14.63
CA GLY A 255 -11.01 -13.77 14.79
C GLY A 255 -11.17 -14.74 13.63
N VAL A 256 -11.40 -14.20 12.42
CA VAL A 256 -11.43 -14.97 11.16
C VAL A 256 -9.99 -15.29 10.73
N PHE A 257 -9.11 -14.29 10.86
CA PHE A 257 -7.66 -14.44 10.82
C PHE A 257 -7.13 -14.22 12.23
N LYS A 258 -6.09 -14.97 12.57
CA LYS A 258 -5.37 -14.84 13.84
C LYS A 258 -4.42 -13.65 13.80
N ASP A 259 -3.67 -13.53 12.70
CA ASP A 259 -2.73 -12.45 12.50
C ASP A 259 -2.51 -12.18 11.00
N ALA A 260 -1.94 -11.02 10.69
CA ALA A 260 -1.75 -10.55 9.33
C ALA A 260 -0.57 -9.55 9.27
N PHE A 261 0.56 -9.95 8.71
CA PHE A 261 1.80 -9.16 8.73
C PHE A 261 2.58 -9.24 7.40
N PRO A 262 3.33 -8.18 7.02
CA PRO A 262 4.29 -8.25 5.94
C PRO A 262 5.52 -9.09 6.35
N LEU A 263 6.19 -9.69 5.37
CA LEU A 263 7.44 -10.42 5.63
C LEU A 263 8.65 -9.50 5.56
N HIS A 264 9.64 -9.81 6.39
CA HIS A 264 10.98 -9.27 6.24
C HIS A 264 11.75 -10.06 5.20
N GLU A 265 12.68 -9.39 4.55
CA GLU A 265 13.61 -10.04 3.63
C GLU A 265 14.49 -11.04 4.39
N GLU A 266 14.83 -12.12 3.71
CA GLU A 266 15.72 -13.14 4.24
C GLU A 266 17.08 -12.49 4.53
N SER A 267 17.72 -12.91 5.62
CA SER A 267 19.06 -12.43 5.94
C SER A 267 19.89 -13.59 6.40
N SER A 268 21.12 -13.66 5.89
CA SER A 268 22.13 -14.65 6.28
C SER A 268 22.40 -14.66 7.78
N LYS A 269 22.20 -13.55 8.50
CA LYS A 269 22.35 -13.45 9.97
C LYS A 269 21.15 -13.94 10.78
N SER A 270 20.05 -14.36 10.14
CA SER A 270 18.92 -14.87 10.90
C SER A 270 19.32 -16.19 11.58
N LYS A 271 19.33 -16.20 12.92
CA LYS A 271 19.71 -17.36 13.75
C LYS A 271 18.95 -18.66 13.41
N PHE A 272 17.79 -18.53 12.77
CA PHE A 272 16.96 -19.64 12.34
C PHE A 272 17.65 -20.52 11.28
N LYS A 273 18.58 -19.95 10.49
CA LYS A 273 19.30 -20.69 9.46
C LYS A 273 20.37 -21.62 10.04
N GLU A 274 20.92 -21.34 11.22
CA GLU A 274 21.91 -22.24 11.86
C GLU A 274 21.28 -23.58 12.29
N GLU A 275 20.05 -23.59 12.82
CA GLU A 275 19.39 -24.83 13.26
C GLU A 275 18.80 -25.66 12.11
N THR A 276 18.33 -25.04 11.01
CA THR A 276 17.69 -25.78 9.91
C THR A 276 18.65 -26.21 8.80
N MET A 277 19.85 -25.63 8.73
CA MET A 277 20.79 -25.83 7.62
C MET A 277 21.79 -26.98 7.84
N GLU A 278 21.73 -27.70 8.98
CA GLU A 278 22.47 -28.95 9.13
C GLU A 278 21.82 -30.13 8.37
N CYS A 279 20.52 -30.06 8.02
CA CYS A 279 19.83 -31.16 7.34
C CYS A 279 19.77 -31.05 5.80
N PHE A 280 20.17 -29.94 5.18
CA PHE A 280 20.00 -29.70 3.73
C PHE A 280 21.30 -29.37 2.98
N LYS A 281 22.48 -29.63 3.57
CA LYS A 281 23.78 -29.27 2.98
C LYS A 281 24.29 -30.20 1.87
N GLU A 282 23.64 -31.32 1.60
CA GLU A 282 24.02 -32.17 0.47
C GLU A 282 23.36 -31.67 -0.82
N GLY A 283 23.98 -30.68 -1.48
CA GLY A 283 23.75 -30.44 -2.91
C GLY A 283 23.36 -29.02 -3.36
N ARG A 284 23.74 -27.95 -2.65
CA ARG A 284 23.60 -26.59 -3.19
C ARG A 284 24.81 -26.22 -4.07
N PRO A 285 24.64 -25.85 -5.36
CA PRO A 285 25.72 -25.37 -6.20
C PRO A 285 26.25 -24.00 -5.74
N ASP A 286 27.56 -23.78 -5.88
CA ASP A 286 28.28 -22.56 -5.44
C ASP A 286 27.85 -21.28 -6.20
N ASP A 287 27.07 -21.41 -7.29
CA ASP A 287 26.69 -20.32 -8.17
C ASP A 287 25.51 -19.46 -7.66
N GLU A 288 24.77 -19.91 -6.62
CA GLU A 288 23.64 -19.18 -6.01
C GLU A 288 24.06 -18.20 -4.89
N GLU A 289 25.34 -18.15 -4.51
CA GLU A 289 25.84 -17.21 -3.49
C GLU A 289 25.89 -15.75 -3.99
N GLU A 290 25.93 -15.55 -5.31
CA GLU A 290 25.92 -14.19 -5.88
C GLU A 290 24.55 -13.51 -5.88
N ASP A 291 23.45 -14.26 -5.75
CA ASP A 291 22.08 -13.71 -5.68
C ASP A 291 21.73 -13.13 -4.29
N LEU A 292 22.62 -13.29 -3.29
CA LEU A 292 22.56 -12.62 -1.98
C LEU A 292 23.22 -11.23 -1.98
N LYS A 293 23.54 -10.66 -3.15
CA LYS A 293 24.44 -9.50 -3.28
C LYS A 293 23.94 -8.19 -2.67
N ILE A 294 22.68 -8.03 -2.25
CA ILE A 294 22.24 -6.86 -1.45
C ILE A 294 21.10 -7.28 -0.51
N ASP A 295 21.42 -7.85 0.65
CA ASP A 295 20.46 -8.07 1.76
C ASP A 295 20.23 -6.71 2.47
N PRO A 296 19.14 -5.95 2.24
CA PRO A 296 18.97 -4.63 2.85
C PRO A 296 18.86 -4.72 4.38
N ARG A 297 18.40 -5.86 4.90
CA ARG A 297 18.37 -6.12 6.34
C ARG A 297 19.78 -6.29 6.93
N ARG A 298 20.68 -6.97 6.21
CA ARG A 298 22.07 -7.14 6.64
C ARG A 298 22.81 -5.82 6.57
N ASP A 299 22.65 -5.09 5.47
CA ASP A 299 23.27 -3.79 5.27
C ASP A 299 22.82 -2.79 6.35
N LEU A 300 21.55 -2.84 6.73
CA LEU A 300 21.01 -2.05 7.83
C LEU A 300 21.61 -2.45 9.18
N ASP A 301 21.70 -3.75 9.48
CA ASP A 301 22.30 -4.25 10.73
C ASP A 301 23.78 -3.86 10.85
N ASP A 302 24.55 -4.02 9.77
CA ASP A 302 25.99 -3.70 9.71
C ASP A 302 26.29 -2.19 9.83
N THR A 303 25.34 -1.33 9.48
CA THR A 303 25.49 0.12 9.55
C THR A 303 24.91 0.71 10.83
N TRP A 304 23.73 0.24 11.26
CA TRP A 304 22.99 0.80 12.37
C TRP A 304 23.57 0.42 13.75
N THR A 305 24.17 -0.76 13.90
CA THR A 305 24.72 -1.22 15.20
C THR A 305 26.03 -0.53 15.62
N LYS A 306 26.60 0.31 14.76
CA LYS A 306 27.87 1.01 15.02
C LYS A 306 27.64 2.27 15.86
N LEU A 307 28.02 2.20 17.14
CA LEU A 307 27.84 3.28 18.13
C LEU A 307 28.59 4.59 17.79
N TYR A 308 29.63 4.52 16.95
CA TYR A 308 30.45 5.68 16.57
C TYR A 308 30.00 6.35 15.27
N LYS A 309 28.91 5.88 14.65
CA LYS A 309 28.33 6.48 13.43
C LYS A 309 26.97 7.09 13.73
N PHE A 310 26.61 8.12 12.95
CA PHE A 310 25.24 8.61 12.94
C PHE A 310 24.27 7.56 12.40
N GLN A 311 23.00 7.66 12.82
CA GLN A 311 22.00 6.63 12.53
C GLN A 311 21.63 6.66 11.04
N PRO A 312 21.72 5.56 10.26
CA PRO A 312 21.43 5.57 8.82
C PRO A 312 19.94 5.75 8.51
N LEU A 313 19.45 7.00 8.58
CA LEU A 313 18.02 7.32 8.51
C LEU A 313 17.38 6.95 7.17
N TRP A 314 18.12 7.10 6.07
CA TRP A 314 17.58 6.81 4.75
C TRP A 314 17.36 5.30 4.55
N LYS A 315 18.30 4.47 5.03
CA LYS A 315 18.16 3.01 5.02
C LYS A 315 17.03 2.53 5.93
N ILE A 316 16.91 3.12 7.12
CA ILE A 316 15.78 2.86 8.03
C ILE A 316 14.46 3.22 7.34
N ARG A 317 14.38 4.38 6.68
CA ARG A 317 13.20 4.83 5.92
C ARG A 317 12.85 3.85 4.81
N ASN A 318 13.84 3.41 4.05
CA ASN A 318 13.59 2.51 2.93
C ASN A 318 13.11 1.13 3.36
N TYR A 319 13.62 0.62 4.48
CA TYR A 319 13.27 -0.71 4.98
C TYR A 319 11.98 -0.71 5.83
N PHE A 320 11.87 0.18 6.81
CA PHE A 320 10.76 0.22 7.78
C PHE A 320 9.65 1.22 7.43
N GLY A 321 9.92 2.19 6.56
CA GLY A 321 9.01 3.27 6.20
C GLY A 321 9.26 4.58 6.97
N GLU A 322 8.53 5.63 6.60
CA GLU A 322 8.79 7.00 7.05
C GLU A 322 8.49 7.20 8.54
N LYS A 323 7.44 6.54 9.07
CA LYS A 323 7.04 6.71 10.49
C LYS A 323 8.14 6.25 11.44
N ILE A 324 8.76 5.11 11.15
CA ILE A 324 9.83 4.54 11.98
C ILE A 324 11.13 5.35 11.80
N ALA A 325 11.44 5.76 10.58
CA ALA A 325 12.57 6.64 10.32
C ALA A 325 12.44 7.98 11.05
N LEU A 326 11.25 8.59 11.08
CA LEU A 326 11.01 9.84 11.81
C LEU A 326 11.21 9.67 13.32
N TYR A 327 10.78 8.55 13.88
CA TYR A 327 11.00 8.22 15.30
C TYR A 327 12.51 8.18 15.62
N PHE A 328 13.30 7.51 14.79
CA PHE A 328 14.76 7.44 14.98
C PHE A 328 15.43 8.80 14.73
N ALA A 329 15.01 9.54 13.71
CA ALA A 329 15.52 10.88 13.44
C ALA A 329 15.31 11.82 14.65
N TRP A 330 14.12 11.80 15.24
CA TRP A 330 13.80 12.56 16.44
C TRP A 330 14.64 12.12 17.64
N THR A 331 14.77 10.81 17.84
CA THR A 331 15.58 10.24 18.93
C THR A 331 17.05 10.63 18.78
N GLY A 332 17.61 10.56 17.58
CA GLY A 332 18.98 10.96 17.27
C GLY A 332 19.21 12.46 17.51
N MET A 333 18.22 13.30 17.18
CA MET A 333 18.28 14.74 17.49
C MET A 333 18.28 15.00 19.00
N LEU A 334 17.42 14.31 19.75
CA LEU A 334 17.35 14.44 21.21
C LEU A 334 18.66 14.01 21.89
N THR A 335 19.24 12.87 21.49
CA THR A 335 20.52 12.41 22.05
C THR A 335 21.67 13.34 21.67
N SER A 336 21.67 13.88 20.45
CA SER A 336 22.65 14.87 20.00
C SER A 336 22.57 16.16 20.82
N SER A 337 21.36 16.66 21.08
CA SER A 337 21.15 17.86 21.91
C SER A 337 21.60 17.68 23.36
N LEU A 338 21.69 16.44 23.86
CA LEU A 338 22.11 16.13 25.23
C LEU A 338 23.62 16.24 25.43
N TRP A 339 24.43 16.20 24.36
CA TRP A 339 25.89 16.34 24.47
C TRP A 339 26.30 17.69 25.06
N ILE A 340 25.65 18.79 24.66
CA ILE A 340 25.94 20.15 25.14
C ILE A 340 25.76 20.27 26.67
N PRO A 341 24.58 19.97 27.26
CA PRO A 341 24.39 20.04 28.70
C PRO A 341 25.23 19.00 29.45
N THR A 342 25.51 17.84 28.85
CA THR A 342 26.38 16.82 29.48
C THR A 342 27.80 17.32 29.63
N ILE A 343 28.37 17.92 28.59
CA ILE A 343 29.73 18.51 28.62
C ILE A 343 29.76 19.66 29.63
N PHE A 344 28.78 20.57 29.58
CA PHE A 344 28.73 21.71 30.50
C PHE A 344 28.57 21.27 31.97
N GLY A 345 27.68 20.31 32.25
CA GLY A 345 27.50 19.73 33.57
C GLY A 345 28.74 18.99 34.07
N PHE A 346 29.42 18.26 33.19
CA PHE A 346 30.68 17.58 33.52
C PHE A 346 31.80 18.59 33.84
N CYS A 347 31.92 19.69 33.09
CA CYS A 347 32.87 20.77 33.39
C CYS A 347 32.63 21.42 34.75
N ILE A 348 31.37 21.74 35.09
CA ILE A 348 31.01 22.30 36.39
C ILE A 348 31.32 21.30 37.52
N PHE A 349 31.01 20.01 37.31
CA PHE A 349 31.29 18.96 38.27
C PHE A 349 32.79 18.83 38.54
N LEU A 350 33.63 18.82 37.50
CA LEU A 350 35.08 18.78 37.63
C LEU A 350 35.62 20.03 38.34
N TYR A 351 35.12 21.23 38.01
CA TYR A 351 35.49 22.46 38.70
C TYR A 351 35.17 22.38 40.20
N GLY A 352 33.99 21.88 40.57
CA GLY A 352 33.60 21.67 41.96
C GLY A 352 34.47 20.65 42.70
N LEU A 353 34.92 19.59 42.02
CA LEU A 353 35.87 18.63 42.59
C LEU A 353 37.24 19.27 42.82
N ILE A 354 37.78 19.98 41.83
CA ILE A 354 39.09 20.63 41.94
C ILE A 354 39.06 21.67 43.05
N ALA A 355 38.03 22.52 43.11
CA ALA A 355 37.89 23.55 44.14
C ALA A 355 37.68 22.99 45.57
N ARG A 356 37.32 21.70 45.70
CA ARG A 356 37.16 21.03 47.01
C ARG A 356 38.41 20.27 47.45
N TYR A 357 39.23 19.80 46.50
CA TYR A 357 40.45 19.02 46.75
C TYR A 357 41.75 19.83 46.65
N ALA A 358 41.70 21.03 46.06
CA ALA A 358 42.73 22.07 46.17
C ALA A 358 42.49 22.91 47.42
#